data_AF-A0A960GQQ6-F1
#
_entry.id   AF-A0A960GQQ6-F1
#
_cell.length_a   1.000
_cell.length_b   1.000
_cell.length_c   1.000
_cell.angle_alpha   90.00
_cell.angle_beta   90.00
_cell.angle_gamma   90.00
#
_symmetry.space_group_name_H-M   'P 1'
#
loop_
_entity.id
_entity.type
_entity.pdbx_description
1 polymer ?
#
loop_
_entity_poly.entity_id
_entity_poly.type
_entity_poly.pdbx_seq_one_letter_code
_entity_poly.pdbx_strand_id
1 'polypeptide(L)'
;MSATVVYEIARFGTEGGDSPPYRVQLLVADDGYRLRDTDGHETPCEGTDIAAVIASTPALREIREGDQTEITSGVEIEARLPLLLIPVGDVGGSAECHASVNGADWTSGETVDGDFVMLPGYWGEGEEVGMNPCWAEGYYQQGQSWCNPLIGWTSIGLATPAVVVEYARHDYGGFGGGSAIAIRPFDDFATVFVDWLLNANVLEQIWKGDSPPYAPAAQLFSDAVVAGEHRGYWDNDQDENQDCVEDDDGADFASASLELHLPQDLIDRVRARLCDAAPG
;
A
#
# COMPACT_ATOMS: atom_id res chain seq x y z
N MET A 1 -14.34 -4.61 39.56
CA MET A 1 -14.68 -4.49 38.13
C MET A 1 -13.36 -4.52 37.38
N SER A 2 -13.22 -5.44 36.42
CA SER A 2 -11.95 -5.73 35.74
C SER A 2 -11.97 -5.02 34.39
N ALA A 3 -11.27 -3.90 34.26
CA ALA A 3 -11.04 -3.29 32.96
C ALA A 3 -9.94 -4.06 32.23
N THR A 4 -10.16 -4.36 30.95
CA THR A 4 -9.20 -5.13 30.12
C THR A 4 -8.49 -4.18 29.17
N VAL A 5 -7.16 -4.25 29.12
CA VAL A 5 -6.36 -3.53 28.10
C VAL A 5 -6.56 -4.23 26.76
N VAL A 6 -6.99 -3.46 25.75
CA VAL A 6 -7.25 -3.99 24.40
C VAL A 6 -6.28 -3.43 23.35
N TYR A 7 -5.62 -2.32 23.69
CA TYR A 7 -4.62 -1.67 22.86
C TYR A 7 -3.66 -0.89 23.77
N GLU A 8 -2.37 -0.93 23.47
CA GLU A 8 -1.32 -0.16 24.14
C GLU A 8 -0.39 0.41 23.08
N ILE A 9 0.01 1.67 23.26
CA ILE A 9 1.11 2.29 22.54
C ILE A 9 2.14 2.80 23.56
N ALA A 10 3.37 2.39 23.38
CA ALA A 10 4.53 2.80 24.16
C ALA A 10 5.54 3.47 23.24
N ARG A 11 6.15 4.57 23.70
CA ARG A 11 7.19 5.29 22.95
C ARG A 11 8.44 5.41 23.80
N PHE A 12 9.55 5.03 23.21
CA PHE A 12 10.88 5.10 23.80
C PHE A 12 11.65 6.25 23.17
N GLY A 13 12.28 7.06 24.03
CA GLY A 13 13.24 8.04 23.55
C GLY A 13 14.47 7.34 22.95
N THR A 14 15.25 8.08 22.17
CA THR A 14 16.40 7.59 21.41
C THR A 14 17.52 6.94 22.23
N GLU A 15 17.52 7.08 23.56
CA GLU A 15 18.58 6.54 24.44
C GLU A 15 18.30 5.15 25.04
N GLY A 16 17.26 4.43 24.61
CA GLY A 16 17.11 2.99 24.89
C GLY A 16 17.04 2.63 26.38
N GLY A 17 16.13 3.25 27.13
CA GLY A 17 15.87 2.90 28.54
C GLY A 17 14.95 1.69 28.70
N ASP A 18 15.10 0.95 29.80
CA ASP A 18 14.29 -0.25 30.16
C ASP A 18 12.79 0.01 30.39
N SER A 19 12.34 1.27 30.34
CA SER A 19 10.92 1.62 30.50
C SER A 19 10.55 2.78 29.60
N PRO A 20 9.40 2.71 28.91
CA PRO A 20 9.01 3.78 28.00
C PRO A 20 8.68 5.04 28.81
N PRO A 21 9.28 6.20 28.50
CA PRO A 21 8.89 7.48 29.10
C PRO A 21 7.43 7.83 28.80
N TYR A 22 6.83 7.22 27.77
CA TYR A 22 5.45 7.44 27.39
C TYR A 22 4.73 6.13 27.13
N ARG A 23 3.65 5.86 27.86
CA ARG A 23 2.77 4.70 27.66
C ARG A 23 1.33 5.15 27.75
N VAL A 24 0.52 4.73 26.78
CA VAL A 24 -0.92 4.96 26.77
C VAL A 24 -1.65 3.65 26.48
N GLN A 25 -2.64 3.34 27.31
CA GLN A 25 -3.45 2.13 27.20
C GLN A 25 -4.90 2.51 26.94
N LEU A 26 -5.54 1.79 26.03
CA LEU A 26 -6.98 1.80 25.86
C LEU A 26 -7.57 0.59 26.59
N LEU A 27 -8.52 0.86 27.48
CA LEU A 27 -9.21 -0.13 28.28
C LEU A 27 -10.69 -0.22 27.91
N VAL A 28 -11.21 -1.44 28.00
CA VAL A 28 -12.64 -1.73 27.95
C VAL A 28 -13.14 -2.06 29.35
N ALA A 29 -14.18 -1.36 29.77
CA ALA A 29 -14.88 -1.55 31.04
C ALA A 29 -16.40 -1.68 30.80
N ASP A 30 -17.15 -2.07 31.84
CA ASP A 30 -18.61 -2.25 31.76
C ASP A 30 -19.36 -0.97 31.34
N ASP A 31 -18.76 0.20 31.60
CA ASP A 31 -19.31 1.53 31.33
C ASP A 31 -18.76 2.19 30.06
N GLY A 32 -17.91 1.49 29.29
CA GLY A 32 -17.38 1.97 28.01
C GLY A 32 -15.85 1.90 27.91
N TYR A 33 -15.27 2.84 27.17
CA TYR A 33 -13.84 2.92 26.89
C TYR A 33 -13.14 3.92 27.80
N ARG A 34 -11.91 3.60 28.21
CA ARG A 34 -11.08 4.50 29.03
C ARG A 34 -9.66 4.55 28.50
N LEU A 35 -9.07 5.73 28.45
CA LEU A 35 -7.66 5.95 28.20
C LEU A 35 -6.93 6.01 29.53
N ARG A 36 -5.88 5.21 29.69
CA ARG A 36 -4.95 5.31 30.83
C ARG A 36 -3.62 5.83 30.33
N ASP A 37 -3.14 6.92 30.93
CA ASP A 37 -1.83 7.51 30.63
C ASP A 37 -0.68 6.86 31.44
N THR A 38 0.53 7.37 31.24
CA THR A 38 1.75 6.89 31.92
C THR A 38 1.68 7.00 33.44
N ASP A 39 0.95 8.01 33.96
CA ASP A 39 0.77 8.25 35.40
C ASP A 39 -0.33 7.35 36.00
N GLY A 40 -1.01 6.57 35.16
CA GLY A 40 -2.11 5.70 35.55
C GLY A 40 -3.45 6.44 35.69
N HIS A 41 -3.53 7.70 35.23
CA HIS A 41 -4.78 8.44 35.23
C HIS A 41 -5.71 7.93 34.12
N GLU A 42 -6.94 7.59 34.49
CA GLU A 42 -7.95 7.09 33.57
C GLU A 42 -8.95 8.19 33.19
N THR A 43 -9.14 8.38 31.88
CA THR A 43 -10.11 9.32 31.32
C THR A 43 -11.11 8.57 30.43
N PRO A 44 -12.42 8.89 30.47
CA PRO A 44 -13.39 8.29 29.57
C PRO A 44 -13.11 8.64 28.10
N CYS A 45 -13.34 7.69 27.20
CA CYS A 45 -13.28 7.90 25.75
C CYS A 45 -14.67 7.78 25.12
N GLU A 46 -14.92 8.60 24.11
CA GLU A 46 -16.11 8.46 23.25
C GLU A 46 -15.78 7.64 22.01
N GLY A 47 -16.64 6.70 21.65
CA GLY A 47 -16.51 5.89 20.45
C GLY A 47 -17.51 4.75 20.40
N THR A 48 -17.88 4.33 19.21
CA THR A 48 -18.80 3.20 18.99
C THR A 48 -18.10 1.85 19.05
N ASP A 49 -16.80 1.83 18.77
CA ASP A 49 -15.93 0.67 18.83
C ASP A 49 -14.48 1.09 19.12
N ILE A 50 -13.59 0.11 19.33
CA ILE A 50 -12.16 0.33 19.65
C ILE A 50 -11.45 1.12 18.54
N ALA A 51 -11.72 0.83 17.27
CA ALA A 51 -11.08 1.49 16.15
C ALA A 51 -11.51 2.97 16.05
N ALA A 52 -12.78 3.26 16.32
CA ALA A 52 -13.30 4.63 16.39
C ALA A 52 -12.62 5.44 17.50
N VAL A 53 -12.37 4.82 18.67
CA VAL A 53 -11.64 5.47 19.78
C VAL A 53 -10.19 5.74 19.39
N ILE A 54 -9.50 4.77 18.76
CA ILE A 54 -8.12 4.96 18.29
C ILE A 54 -8.07 6.10 17.25
N ALA A 55 -8.98 6.09 16.27
CA ALA A 55 -9.03 7.11 15.22
C ALA A 55 -9.27 8.52 15.75
N SER A 56 -10.08 8.68 16.81
CA SER A 56 -10.39 9.99 17.40
C SER A 56 -9.37 10.46 18.44
N THR A 57 -8.45 9.59 18.88
CA THR A 57 -7.51 9.88 19.98
C THR A 57 -6.07 9.95 19.46
N PRO A 58 -5.49 11.15 19.27
CA PRO A 58 -4.14 11.30 18.73
C PRO A 58 -3.06 10.50 19.47
N ALA A 59 -3.15 10.45 20.80
CA ALA A 59 -2.24 9.68 21.66
C ALA A 59 -2.19 8.18 21.34
N LEU A 60 -3.24 7.61 20.73
CA LEU A 60 -3.33 6.20 20.38
C LEU A 60 -2.88 5.89 18.94
N ARG A 61 -2.77 6.91 18.07
CA ARG A 61 -2.58 6.70 16.63
C ARG A 61 -1.34 7.36 16.03
N GLU A 62 -0.79 8.40 16.66
CA GLU A 62 0.40 9.07 16.14
C GLU A 62 1.65 8.19 16.31
N ILE A 63 2.40 7.99 15.23
CA ILE A 63 3.75 7.43 15.23
C ILE A 63 4.68 8.57 14.87
N ARG A 64 5.66 8.88 15.71
CA ARG A 64 6.52 10.05 15.52
C ARG A 64 7.87 9.65 14.97
N GLU A 65 8.37 10.45 14.05
CA GLU A 65 9.74 10.32 13.56
C GLU A 65 10.74 10.44 14.73
N GLY A 66 11.74 9.54 14.75
CA GLY A 66 12.76 9.49 15.80
C GLY A 66 12.34 8.79 17.11
N ASP A 67 11.04 8.52 17.33
CA ASP A 67 10.57 7.70 18.45
C ASP A 67 10.66 6.22 18.09
N GLN A 68 11.15 5.39 19.01
CA GLN A 68 10.95 3.94 18.90
C GLN A 68 9.56 3.63 19.49
N THR A 69 8.60 3.29 18.63
CA THR A 69 7.22 3.01 19.05
C THR A 69 6.95 1.51 19.13
N GLU A 70 6.35 1.04 20.22
CA GLU A 70 5.84 -0.32 20.39
C GLU A 70 4.32 -0.29 20.58
N ILE A 71 3.60 -1.12 19.85
CA ILE A 71 2.15 -1.26 19.91
C ILE A 71 1.80 -2.70 20.24
N THR A 72 0.94 -2.88 21.24
CA THR A 72 0.32 -4.17 21.55
C THR A 72 -1.18 -4.08 21.27
N SER A 73 -1.73 -4.99 20.48
CA SER A 73 -3.14 -4.97 20.11
C SER A 73 -3.70 -6.36 19.84
N GLY A 74 -5.03 -6.50 19.89
CA GLY A 74 -5.71 -7.70 19.42
C GLY A 74 -5.70 -7.80 17.89
N VAL A 75 -5.78 -9.02 17.36
CA VAL A 75 -5.69 -9.32 15.90
C VAL A 75 -6.69 -8.51 15.06
N GLU A 76 -7.92 -8.30 15.57
CA GLU A 76 -8.94 -7.51 14.86
C GLU A 76 -8.55 -6.04 14.70
N ILE A 77 -7.82 -5.48 15.67
CA ILE A 77 -7.35 -4.09 15.63
C ILE A 77 -6.08 -4.00 14.79
N GLU A 78 -5.15 -4.92 14.97
CA GLU A 78 -3.93 -5.04 14.15
C GLU A 78 -4.26 -5.02 12.66
N ALA A 79 -5.27 -5.78 12.24
CA ALA A 79 -5.71 -5.83 10.85
C ALA A 79 -6.17 -4.47 10.32
N ARG A 80 -6.60 -3.53 11.16
CA ARG A 80 -7.10 -2.21 10.75
C ARG A 80 -6.09 -1.08 10.96
N LEU A 81 -4.96 -1.35 11.62
CA LEU A 81 -3.97 -0.32 11.96
C LEU A 81 -3.46 0.52 10.78
N PRO A 82 -3.30 0.02 9.54
CA PRO A 82 -2.88 0.88 8.44
C PRO A 82 -3.83 2.05 8.18
N LEU A 83 -5.13 1.89 8.48
CA LEU A 83 -6.14 2.93 8.35
C LEU A 83 -6.25 3.83 9.59
N LEU A 84 -5.66 3.41 10.71
CA LEU A 84 -5.80 4.08 12.00
C LEU A 84 -4.56 4.91 12.34
N LEU A 85 -3.37 4.36 12.14
CA LEU A 85 -2.12 5.01 12.51
C LEU A 85 -1.83 6.21 11.60
N ILE A 86 -1.23 7.26 12.18
CA ILE A 86 -0.77 8.46 11.47
C ILE A 86 0.73 8.60 11.72
N PRO A 87 1.58 8.45 10.70
CA PRO A 87 2.95 8.91 10.74
C PRO A 87 3.00 10.43 10.90
N VAL A 88 3.83 10.92 11.82
CA VAL A 88 4.05 12.33 12.11
C VAL A 88 5.54 12.61 12.02
N GLY A 89 5.96 13.17 10.88
CA GLY A 89 7.32 13.62 10.64
C GLY A 89 7.47 15.15 10.71
N ASP A 90 8.72 15.61 10.62
CA ASP A 90 9.00 17.05 10.52
C ASP A 90 8.52 17.64 9.18
N VAL A 91 8.02 18.87 9.22
CA VAL A 91 7.46 19.56 8.05
C VAL A 91 8.52 19.68 6.95
N GLY A 92 8.36 18.91 5.87
CA GLY A 92 9.24 18.94 4.68
C GLY A 92 10.32 17.84 4.62
N GLY A 93 10.27 16.83 5.49
CA GLY A 93 11.13 15.64 5.44
C GLY A 93 10.43 14.36 4.96
N SER A 94 11.19 13.29 4.71
CA SER A 94 10.67 11.92 4.64
C SER A 94 10.22 11.54 6.05
N ALA A 95 8.93 11.36 6.29
CA ALA A 95 8.49 10.85 7.59
C ALA A 95 8.93 9.39 7.69
N GLU A 96 10.15 9.11 8.16
CA GLU A 96 10.70 7.78 8.41
C GLU A 96 10.25 7.30 9.81
N CYS A 97 8.95 7.08 9.93
CA CYS A 97 8.32 6.60 11.15
C CYS A 97 8.44 5.08 11.23
N HIS A 98 8.90 4.59 12.38
CA HIS A 98 9.01 3.16 12.66
C HIS A 98 8.19 2.78 13.90
N ALA A 99 7.55 1.62 13.84
CA ALA A 99 6.88 1.02 14.98
C ALA A 99 7.06 -0.50 14.97
N SER A 100 6.99 -1.12 16.15
CA SER A 100 6.82 -2.56 16.29
C SER A 100 5.41 -2.84 16.77
N VAL A 101 4.58 -3.51 15.97
CA VAL A 101 3.22 -3.91 16.34
C VAL A 101 3.21 -5.40 16.62
N ASN A 102 2.88 -5.79 17.85
CA ASN A 102 2.88 -7.19 18.28
C ASN A 102 4.21 -7.93 17.99
N GLY A 103 5.32 -7.18 17.95
CA GLY A 103 6.66 -7.68 17.63
C GLY A 103 7.01 -7.72 16.14
N ALA A 104 6.10 -7.35 15.24
CA ALA A 104 6.37 -7.20 13.81
C ALA A 104 6.77 -5.75 13.49
N ASP A 105 7.70 -5.56 12.56
CA ASP A 105 8.16 -4.23 12.14
C ASP A 105 7.14 -3.56 11.21
N TRP A 106 6.94 -2.26 11.42
CA TRP A 106 6.07 -1.40 10.63
C TRP A 106 6.80 -0.11 10.29
N THR A 107 6.68 0.30 9.04
CA THR A 107 7.37 1.49 8.52
C THR A 107 6.38 2.31 7.71
N SER A 108 6.56 3.62 7.71
CA SER A 108 5.76 4.54 6.91
C SER A 108 6.12 4.47 5.42
N GLY A 109 5.13 4.72 4.56
CA GLY A 109 5.31 4.88 3.13
C GLY A 109 4.51 6.07 2.59
N GLU A 110 5.05 6.71 1.55
CA GLU A 110 4.45 7.89 0.93
C GLU A 110 3.23 7.51 0.08
N THR A 111 2.19 8.33 0.17
CA THR A 111 0.97 8.22 -0.62
C THR A 111 1.02 9.14 -1.83
N VAL A 112 0.13 8.90 -2.80
CA VAL A 112 -0.01 9.78 -3.98
C VAL A 112 -0.31 11.24 -3.65
N ASP A 113 -0.95 11.50 -2.51
CA ASP A 113 -1.29 12.85 -2.06
C ASP A 113 -0.14 13.55 -1.30
N GLY A 114 1.01 12.87 -1.13
CA GLY A 114 2.15 13.37 -0.35
C GLY A 114 1.99 13.21 1.16
N ASP A 115 0.93 12.54 1.62
CA ASP A 115 0.77 12.07 3.00
C ASP A 115 1.52 10.76 3.22
N PHE A 116 1.59 10.27 4.46
CA PHE A 116 2.23 9.00 4.82
C PHE A 116 1.24 8.04 5.50
N VAL A 117 1.43 6.74 5.28
CA VAL A 117 0.68 5.66 5.94
C VAL A 117 1.63 4.67 6.60
N MET A 118 1.25 4.09 7.74
CA MET A 118 2.01 3.02 8.38
C MET A 118 1.61 1.66 7.80
N LEU A 119 2.58 0.84 7.40
CA LEU A 119 2.33 -0.50 6.87
C LEU A 119 3.27 -1.54 7.51
N PRO A 120 2.81 -2.80 7.63
CA PRO A 120 3.67 -3.88 8.11
C PRO A 120 4.81 -4.13 7.12
N GLY A 121 6.00 -4.39 7.65
CA GLY A 121 7.23 -4.58 6.90
C GLY A 121 8.22 -3.44 7.05
N TYR A 122 9.41 -3.69 6.53
CA TYR A 122 10.47 -2.69 6.36
C TYR A 122 10.50 -2.29 4.88
N TRP A 123 10.55 -0.99 4.62
CA TRP A 123 10.58 -0.40 3.27
C TRP A 123 11.87 0.39 3.13
N GLY A 124 12.94 -0.26 2.67
CA GLY A 124 14.13 0.47 2.21
C GLY A 124 13.89 1.14 0.85
N GLU A 125 14.80 2.05 0.45
CA GLU A 125 14.83 2.57 -0.92
C GLU A 125 14.90 1.40 -1.93
N GLY A 126 13.87 1.29 -2.78
CA GLY A 126 13.78 0.26 -3.82
C GLY A 126 13.13 -1.06 -3.39
N GLU A 127 12.72 -1.21 -2.12
CA GLU A 127 11.97 -2.39 -1.65
C GLU A 127 10.47 -2.26 -1.94
N GLU A 128 9.85 -3.36 -2.34
CA GLU A 128 8.45 -3.41 -2.75
C GLU A 128 7.51 -3.69 -1.60
N VAL A 129 6.30 -3.14 -1.74
CA VAL A 129 5.01 -3.63 -1.21
C VAL A 129 4.97 -5.03 -0.55
N GLY A 130 5.38 -5.30 0.71
CA GLY A 130 5.07 -6.48 1.50
C GLY A 130 3.58 -6.73 1.55
N MET A 131 3.10 -7.55 0.62
CA MET A 131 1.72 -7.94 0.46
C MET A 131 1.56 -9.42 0.75
N ASN A 132 0.58 -9.79 1.57
CA ASN A 132 0.29 -11.18 1.87
C ASN A 132 -1.23 -11.44 1.94
N PRO A 133 -1.84 -11.99 0.88
CA PRO A 133 -1.22 -12.30 -0.42
C PRO A 133 -1.04 -11.05 -1.30
N CYS A 134 -0.01 -11.08 -2.16
CA CYS A 134 -0.01 -10.30 -3.40
C CYS A 134 -1.01 -10.95 -4.38
N TRP A 135 -1.80 -10.15 -5.08
CA TRP A 135 -2.81 -10.64 -6.04
C TRP A 135 -2.34 -10.53 -7.47
N ALA A 136 -1.68 -9.43 -7.83
CA ALA A 136 -1.18 -9.22 -9.18
C ALA A 136 -0.09 -8.16 -9.23
N GLU A 137 0.71 -8.24 -10.27
CA GLU A 137 1.79 -7.31 -10.58
C GLU A 137 1.70 -6.89 -12.05
N GLY A 138 1.75 -5.58 -12.29
CA GLY A 138 1.77 -4.95 -13.60
C GLY A 138 3.13 -4.33 -13.88
N TYR A 139 3.62 -4.52 -15.09
CA TYR A 139 4.80 -3.87 -15.63
C TYR A 139 4.41 -3.06 -16.85
N TYR A 140 4.93 -1.85 -16.97
CA TYR A 140 4.68 -0.94 -18.08
C TYR A 140 6.00 -0.35 -18.55
N GLN A 141 6.15 -0.24 -19.85
CA GLN A 141 7.32 0.37 -20.47
C GLN A 141 6.85 1.25 -21.63
N GLN A 142 7.33 2.49 -21.68
CA GLN A 142 7.00 3.41 -22.76
C GLN A 142 8.23 4.26 -23.11
N GLY A 143 8.44 4.53 -24.40
CA GLY A 143 9.46 5.48 -24.80
C GLY A 143 9.57 5.69 -26.31
N GLN A 144 10.40 6.67 -26.67
CA GLN A 144 10.83 6.93 -28.05
C GLN A 144 12.11 6.17 -28.42
N SER A 145 12.77 5.58 -27.42
CA SER A 145 14.00 4.80 -27.60
C SER A 145 14.07 3.66 -26.60
N TRP A 146 14.36 2.47 -27.09
CA TRP A 146 14.63 1.28 -26.28
C TRP A 146 15.79 1.46 -25.29
N CYS A 147 16.66 2.45 -25.52
CA CYS A 147 17.84 2.70 -24.69
C CYS A 147 17.53 3.39 -23.36
N ASN A 148 16.42 4.13 -23.27
CA ASN A 148 16.07 4.87 -22.06
C ASN A 148 14.55 5.04 -21.88
N PRO A 149 13.79 3.94 -21.77
CA PRO A 149 12.35 4.02 -21.62
C PRO A 149 11.96 4.44 -20.21
N LEU A 150 10.78 5.05 -20.11
CA LEU A 150 10.06 5.18 -18.85
C LEU A 150 9.48 3.83 -18.48
N ILE A 151 9.76 3.39 -17.26
CA ILE A 151 9.34 2.09 -16.75
C ILE A 151 8.44 2.30 -15.53
N GLY A 152 7.34 1.56 -15.47
CA GLY A 152 6.40 1.53 -14.36
C GLY A 152 6.18 0.13 -13.85
N TRP A 153 6.01 0.04 -12.54
CA TRP A 153 5.56 -1.16 -11.85
C TRP A 153 4.37 -0.81 -10.98
N THR A 154 3.40 -1.70 -10.89
CA THR A 154 2.31 -1.60 -9.93
C THR A 154 1.95 -2.97 -9.40
N SER A 155 1.52 -3.05 -8.15
CA SER A 155 1.05 -4.27 -7.54
C SER A 155 -0.14 -4.00 -6.64
N ILE A 156 -0.98 -5.01 -6.46
CA ILE A 156 -2.13 -4.96 -5.56
C ILE A 156 -2.21 -6.22 -4.72
N GLY A 157 -2.56 -6.06 -3.45
CA GLY A 157 -2.69 -7.17 -2.52
C GLY A 157 -3.19 -6.71 -1.16
N LEU A 158 -3.02 -7.57 -0.16
CA LEU A 158 -3.38 -7.25 1.22
C LEU A 158 -2.13 -6.85 2.01
N ALA A 159 -2.16 -5.67 2.62
CA ALA A 159 -1.18 -5.29 3.65
C ALA A 159 -1.51 -6.01 4.96
N THR A 160 -2.79 -6.14 5.26
CA THR A 160 -3.34 -6.86 6.40
C THR A 160 -4.66 -7.53 5.97
N PRO A 161 -5.23 -8.45 6.77
CA PRO A 161 -6.51 -9.08 6.42
C PRO A 161 -7.70 -8.13 6.21
N ALA A 162 -7.61 -6.86 6.61
CA ALA A 162 -8.69 -5.88 6.46
C ALA A 162 -8.31 -4.66 5.60
N VAL A 163 -7.11 -4.61 5.02
CA VAL A 163 -6.63 -3.47 4.23
C VAL A 163 -5.99 -3.94 2.93
N VAL A 164 -6.55 -3.46 1.82
CA VAL A 164 -5.94 -3.58 0.51
C VAL A 164 -4.92 -2.47 0.34
N VAL A 165 -3.79 -2.81 -0.27
CA VAL A 165 -2.75 -1.87 -0.66
C VAL A 165 -2.52 -1.98 -2.17
N GLU A 166 -2.44 -0.82 -2.81
CA GLU A 166 -1.92 -0.63 -4.16
C GLU A 166 -0.57 0.08 -4.02
N TYR A 167 0.45 -0.49 -4.63
CA TYR A 167 1.77 0.11 -4.73
C TYR A 167 2.07 0.40 -6.18
N ALA A 168 2.74 1.51 -6.45
CA ALA A 168 3.35 1.74 -7.73
C ALA A 168 4.72 2.39 -7.59
N ARG A 169 5.60 2.11 -8.54
CA ARG A 169 6.84 2.84 -8.73
C ARG A 169 7.07 3.11 -10.21
N HIS A 170 7.79 4.17 -10.51
CA HIS A 170 8.30 4.42 -11.85
C HIS A 170 9.79 4.77 -11.80
N ASP A 171 10.50 4.46 -12.89
CA ASP A 171 11.89 4.81 -13.12
C ASP A 171 12.02 5.48 -14.49
N TYR A 172 12.67 6.65 -14.52
CA TYR A 172 12.98 7.38 -15.73
C TYR A 172 14.38 7.00 -16.23
N GLY A 173 14.62 5.73 -16.50
CA GLY A 173 15.90 5.24 -17.06
C GLY A 173 17.14 5.80 -16.34
N GLY A 174 17.10 5.87 -15.01
CA GLY A 174 18.22 6.35 -14.20
C GLY A 174 18.32 7.87 -13.95
N PHE A 175 17.35 8.69 -14.41
CA PHE A 175 17.25 10.11 -14.00
C PHE A 175 16.32 10.34 -12.80
N GLY A 176 16.15 9.30 -11.99
CA GLY A 176 15.29 9.29 -10.82
C GLY A 176 13.99 8.52 -11.05
N GLY A 177 13.27 8.34 -9.96
CA GLY A 177 12.01 7.63 -9.93
C GLY A 177 11.15 8.13 -8.79
N GLY A 178 10.05 7.46 -8.58
CA GLY A 178 9.19 7.72 -7.43
C GLY A 178 8.31 6.51 -7.19
N SER A 179 7.84 6.38 -5.96
CA SER A 179 6.88 5.36 -5.56
C SER A 179 5.77 5.98 -4.75
N ALA A 180 4.59 5.40 -4.84
CA ALA A 180 3.48 5.81 -4.00
C ALA A 180 2.63 4.61 -3.61
N ILE A 181 1.86 4.83 -2.56
CA ILE A 181 0.97 3.83 -1.98
C ILE A 181 -0.44 4.40 -1.88
N ALA A 182 -1.43 3.56 -2.16
CA ALA A 182 -2.81 3.79 -1.74
C ALA A 182 -3.29 2.62 -0.90
N ILE A 183 -4.03 2.93 0.17
CA ILE A 183 -4.66 1.93 1.03
C ILE A 183 -6.17 2.14 1.07
N ARG A 184 -6.92 1.05 1.20
CA ARG A 184 -8.37 1.09 1.38
C ARG A 184 -8.86 -0.08 2.23
N PRO A 185 -10.01 0.05 2.92
CA PRO A 185 -10.66 -1.08 3.57
C PRO A 185 -10.89 -2.24 2.59
N PHE A 186 -10.70 -3.48 3.06
CA PHE A 186 -10.98 -4.67 2.27
C PHE A 186 -12.43 -5.15 2.48
N ASP A 187 -13.28 -4.86 1.49
CA ASP A 187 -14.70 -5.24 1.53
C ASP A 187 -15.04 -6.33 0.50
N ASP A 188 -14.72 -6.11 -0.78
CA ASP A 188 -14.99 -7.03 -1.89
C ASP A 188 -13.79 -7.13 -2.84
N PHE A 189 -13.18 -8.31 -2.87
CA PHE A 189 -12.04 -8.62 -3.72
C PHE A 189 -12.30 -8.31 -5.20
N ALA A 190 -13.42 -8.77 -5.77
CA ALA A 190 -13.63 -8.68 -7.20
C ALA A 190 -13.81 -7.23 -7.66
N THR A 191 -14.55 -6.42 -6.90
CA THR A 191 -14.70 -4.99 -7.19
C THR A 191 -13.37 -4.26 -7.06
N VAL A 192 -12.61 -4.50 -5.99
CA VAL A 192 -11.33 -3.83 -5.77
C VAL A 192 -10.30 -4.20 -6.84
N PHE A 193 -10.20 -5.49 -7.18
CA PHE A 193 -9.25 -5.96 -8.19
C PHE A 193 -9.60 -5.44 -9.59
N VAL A 194 -10.89 -5.46 -9.97
CA VAL A 194 -11.32 -4.93 -11.27
C VAL A 194 -11.10 -3.42 -11.37
N ASP A 195 -11.36 -2.68 -10.29
CA ASP A 195 -11.10 -1.25 -10.22
C ASP A 195 -9.62 -0.93 -10.45
N TRP A 196 -8.72 -1.63 -9.77
CA TRP A 196 -7.27 -1.51 -9.98
C TRP A 196 -6.83 -1.91 -11.40
N LEU A 197 -7.36 -3.04 -11.89
CA LEU A 197 -7.01 -3.56 -13.23
C LEU A 197 -7.38 -2.55 -14.32
N LEU A 198 -8.52 -1.87 -14.19
CA LEU A 198 -9.01 -0.93 -15.19
C LEU A 198 -8.48 0.49 -15.00
N ASN A 199 -8.08 0.85 -13.78
CA ASN A 199 -7.60 2.18 -13.42
C ASN A 199 -6.42 2.01 -12.45
N ALA A 200 -5.20 1.87 -12.99
CA ALA A 200 -3.97 1.75 -12.19
C ALA A 200 -3.60 3.11 -11.58
N ASN A 201 -4.49 3.63 -10.73
CA ASN A 201 -4.60 5.03 -10.35
C ASN A 201 -3.35 5.55 -9.62
N VAL A 202 -2.68 4.71 -8.83
CA VAL A 202 -1.44 5.11 -8.16
C VAL A 202 -0.32 5.28 -9.19
N LEU A 203 -0.18 4.32 -10.11
CA LEU A 203 0.85 4.40 -11.16
C LEU A 203 0.59 5.59 -12.08
N GLU A 204 -0.66 5.79 -12.53
CA GLU A 204 -1.04 6.91 -13.39
C GLU A 204 -0.70 8.28 -12.77
N GLN A 205 -0.89 8.45 -11.46
CA GLN A 205 -0.64 9.71 -10.77
C GLN A 205 0.86 10.02 -10.61
N ILE A 206 1.70 9.00 -10.42
CA ILE A 206 3.15 9.19 -10.32
C ILE A 206 3.85 9.11 -11.67
N TRP A 207 3.13 8.73 -12.73
CA TRP A 207 3.67 8.59 -14.07
C TRP A 207 4.11 9.94 -14.65
N LYS A 208 5.36 10.02 -15.08
CA LYS A 208 5.96 11.25 -15.64
C LYS A 208 6.08 11.23 -17.17
N GLY A 209 5.35 10.34 -17.84
CA GLY A 209 5.25 10.35 -19.30
C GLY A 209 4.25 11.37 -19.82
N ASP A 210 4.35 11.70 -21.11
CA ASP A 210 3.44 12.65 -21.78
C ASP A 210 2.00 12.11 -21.94
N SER A 211 1.82 10.80 -21.73
CA SER A 211 0.54 10.10 -21.72
C SER A 211 0.48 9.13 -20.54
N PRO A 212 -0.72 8.81 -20.01
CA PRO A 212 -0.86 7.75 -19.01
C PRO A 212 -0.30 6.40 -19.50
N PRO A 213 0.15 5.52 -18.59
CA PRO A 213 0.58 4.18 -18.96
C PRO A 213 -0.59 3.42 -19.60
N TYR A 214 -0.50 3.20 -20.91
CA TYR A 214 -1.58 2.56 -21.66
C TYR A 214 -1.30 1.07 -21.85
N ALA A 215 -2.28 0.25 -21.48
CA ALA A 215 -2.33 -1.15 -21.89
C ALA A 215 -3.80 -1.62 -21.97
N PRO A 216 -4.13 -2.60 -22.83
CA PRO A 216 -5.47 -3.19 -22.87
C PRO A 216 -5.64 -4.13 -21.67
N ALA A 217 -5.84 -3.59 -20.47
CA ALA A 217 -5.76 -4.33 -19.21
C ALA A 217 -6.70 -5.53 -19.12
N ALA A 218 -7.92 -5.43 -19.65
CA ALA A 218 -8.86 -6.55 -19.72
C ALA A 218 -8.38 -7.69 -20.65
N GLN A 219 -7.69 -7.34 -21.75
CA GLN A 219 -7.07 -8.31 -22.65
C GLN A 219 -5.85 -8.95 -21.97
N LEU A 220 -4.98 -8.15 -21.35
CA LEU A 220 -3.83 -8.63 -20.57
C LEU A 220 -4.25 -9.60 -19.47
N PHE A 221 -5.33 -9.31 -18.75
CA PHE A 221 -5.91 -10.24 -17.79
C PHE A 221 -6.39 -11.53 -18.45
N SER A 222 -7.10 -11.44 -19.57
CA SER A 222 -7.57 -12.62 -20.31
C SER A 222 -6.42 -13.51 -20.77
N ASP A 223 -5.33 -12.89 -21.26
CA ASP A 223 -4.11 -13.57 -21.71
C ASP A 223 -3.35 -14.20 -20.55
N ALA A 224 -3.21 -13.46 -19.43
CA ALA A 224 -2.59 -13.95 -18.21
C ALA A 224 -3.31 -15.20 -17.69
N VAL A 225 -4.64 -15.22 -17.67
CA VAL A 225 -5.39 -16.38 -17.15
C VAL A 225 -5.20 -17.65 -17.99
N VAL A 226 -4.97 -17.54 -19.30
CA VAL A 226 -4.75 -18.72 -20.16
C VAL A 226 -3.29 -19.16 -20.22
N ALA A 227 -2.36 -18.28 -19.84
CA ALA A 227 -0.94 -18.57 -19.80
C ALA A 227 -0.59 -19.54 -18.65
N GLY A 228 0.30 -20.49 -18.90
CA GLY A 228 0.71 -21.48 -17.90
C GLY A 228 1.43 -20.89 -16.68
N GLU A 229 2.04 -19.71 -16.83
CA GLU A 229 2.71 -18.96 -15.77
C GLU A 229 1.84 -17.81 -15.23
N HIS A 230 0.55 -17.77 -15.58
CA HIS A 230 -0.36 -16.70 -15.17
C HIS A 230 0.10 -15.29 -15.56
N ARG A 231 0.86 -15.19 -16.67
CA ARG A 231 1.47 -13.95 -17.15
C ARG A 231 1.03 -13.61 -18.56
N GLY A 232 0.41 -12.44 -18.72
CA GLY A 232 0.01 -11.85 -20.00
C GLY A 232 1.02 -10.81 -20.46
N TYR A 233 1.20 -10.67 -21.77
CA TYR A 233 2.10 -9.69 -22.38
C TYR A 233 1.39 -8.99 -23.54
N TRP A 234 1.60 -7.69 -23.65
CA TRP A 234 1.11 -6.86 -24.74
C TRP A 234 2.21 -5.90 -25.18
N ASP A 235 2.26 -5.64 -26.47
CA ASP A 235 3.20 -4.72 -27.11
C ASP A 235 2.49 -4.05 -28.29
N ASN A 236 2.77 -2.76 -28.50
CA ASN A 236 2.29 -2.01 -29.66
C ASN A 236 3.34 -1.87 -30.77
N ASP A 237 4.59 -2.28 -30.53
CA ASP A 237 5.65 -2.09 -31.50
C ASP A 237 5.48 -3.08 -32.67
N GLN A 238 5.45 -2.55 -33.89
CA GLN A 238 5.21 -3.35 -35.10
C GLN A 238 6.50 -3.79 -35.79
N ASP A 239 7.68 -3.36 -35.34
CA ASP A 239 8.95 -3.67 -35.98
C ASP A 239 9.99 -4.22 -34.98
N GLU A 240 10.19 -5.55 -34.99
CA GLU A 240 11.14 -6.30 -34.15
C GLU A 240 12.64 -5.96 -34.40
N ASN A 241 12.98 -4.85 -35.07
CA ASN A 241 14.31 -4.67 -35.66
C ASN A 241 14.80 -3.20 -35.75
N GLN A 242 14.57 -2.39 -34.72
CA GLN A 242 15.28 -1.11 -34.58
C GLN A 242 16.49 -1.27 -33.64
N ASP A 243 17.63 -1.54 -34.26
CA ASP A 243 18.94 -1.21 -33.71
C ASP A 243 18.91 0.23 -33.15
N CYS A 244 19.73 0.52 -32.13
CA CYS A 244 19.85 1.82 -31.45
C CYS A 244 20.38 2.96 -32.35
N VAL A 245 19.85 3.12 -33.56
CA VAL A 245 20.29 4.07 -34.57
C VAL A 245 19.46 5.33 -34.46
N GLU A 246 20.17 6.46 -34.42
CA GLU A 246 19.70 7.83 -34.26
C GLU A 246 18.90 8.35 -35.48
N ASP A 247 17.86 7.64 -35.93
CA ASP A 247 16.92 8.19 -36.91
C ASP A 247 15.70 8.78 -36.19
N ASP A 248 15.65 10.11 -36.28
CA ASP A 248 14.83 11.12 -35.59
C ASP A 248 13.31 11.08 -35.90
N ASP A 249 12.78 9.92 -36.28
CA ASP A 249 11.36 9.69 -36.57
C ASP A 249 10.77 8.58 -35.67
N GLY A 250 11.26 8.50 -34.42
CA GLY A 250 10.99 7.42 -33.46
C GLY A 250 9.50 7.18 -33.24
N ALA A 251 9.02 6.00 -33.64
CA ALA A 251 7.70 5.54 -33.26
C ALA A 251 7.66 5.37 -31.72
N ASP A 252 6.64 5.91 -31.07
CA ASP A 252 6.41 5.66 -29.65
C ASP A 252 6.09 4.17 -29.46
N PHE A 253 6.96 3.46 -28.75
CA PHE A 253 6.69 2.09 -28.35
C PHE A 253 6.11 2.06 -26.93
N ALA A 254 5.26 1.07 -26.68
CA ALA A 254 4.66 0.78 -25.40
C ALA A 254 4.45 -0.72 -25.25
N SER A 255 4.94 -1.27 -24.15
CA SER A 255 4.70 -2.66 -23.77
C SER A 255 4.20 -2.74 -22.32
N ALA A 256 3.47 -3.80 -22.03
CA ALA A 256 2.97 -4.08 -20.70
C ALA A 256 2.89 -5.58 -20.43
N SER A 257 3.07 -5.97 -19.18
CA SER A 257 2.83 -7.34 -18.73
C SER A 257 2.08 -7.36 -17.43
N LEU A 258 1.23 -8.38 -17.25
CA LEU A 258 0.45 -8.60 -16.03
C LEU A 258 0.68 -10.02 -15.55
N GLU A 259 1.10 -10.17 -14.30
CA GLU A 259 1.27 -11.45 -13.61
C GLU A 259 0.20 -11.61 -12.53
N LEU A 260 -0.45 -12.77 -12.47
CA LEU A 260 -1.54 -13.06 -11.54
C LEU A 260 -1.12 -14.10 -10.51
N HIS A 261 -1.30 -13.77 -9.24
CA HIS A 261 -1.04 -14.64 -8.08
C HIS A 261 -2.34 -15.13 -7.44
N LEU A 262 -3.34 -15.42 -8.28
CA LEU A 262 -4.70 -15.71 -7.86
C LEU A 262 -5.05 -17.19 -8.04
N PRO A 263 -5.75 -17.81 -7.07
CA PRO A 263 -6.37 -19.11 -7.30
C PRO A 263 -7.53 -18.99 -8.31
N GLN A 264 -7.86 -20.13 -8.94
CA GLN A 264 -8.85 -20.17 -10.03
C GLN A 264 -10.23 -19.63 -9.65
N ASP A 265 -10.67 -19.82 -8.41
CA ASP A 265 -11.98 -19.35 -7.95
C ASP A 265 -12.05 -17.82 -7.86
N LEU A 266 -10.95 -17.15 -7.53
CA LEU A 266 -10.86 -15.68 -7.55
C LEU A 266 -10.77 -15.15 -8.99
N ILE A 267 -10.04 -15.84 -9.86
CA ILE A 267 -9.99 -15.54 -11.29
C ILE A 267 -11.40 -15.56 -11.91
N ASP A 268 -12.20 -16.58 -11.60
CA ASP A 268 -13.55 -16.71 -12.16
C ASP A 268 -14.49 -15.59 -11.67
N ARG A 269 -14.31 -15.11 -10.42
CA ARG A 269 -15.05 -13.95 -9.90
C ARG A 269 -14.68 -12.66 -10.64
N VAL A 270 -13.39 -12.44 -10.91
CA VAL A 270 -12.92 -11.27 -11.67
C VAL A 270 -13.47 -11.31 -13.10
N ARG A 271 -13.43 -12.48 -13.76
CA ARG A 271 -14.03 -12.66 -15.10
C ARG A 271 -15.50 -12.28 -15.14
N ALA A 272 -16.30 -12.80 -14.20
CA ALA A 272 -17.72 -12.48 -14.13
C ALA A 272 -17.94 -10.96 -13.97
N ARG A 273 -17.15 -10.32 -13.10
CA ARG A 273 -17.23 -8.88 -12.84
C ARG A 273 -16.82 -8.03 -14.03
N LEU A 274 -15.79 -8.43 -14.77
CA LEU A 274 -15.37 -7.76 -16.01
C LEU A 274 -16.43 -7.86 -17.11
N CYS A 275 -17.10 -9.00 -17.25
CA CYS A 275 -18.21 -9.15 -18.20
C CYS A 275 -19.39 -8.21 -17.87
N ASP A 276 -19.67 -7.99 -16.58
CA ASP A 276 -20.71 -7.06 -16.14
C ASP A 276 -20.31 -5.58 -16.32
N ALA A 277 -19.00 -5.29 -16.32
CA ALA A 277 -18.45 -3.94 -16.44
C ALA A 277 -18.25 -3.48 -17.91
N ALA A 278 -18.22 -4.41 -18.87
CA ALA A 278 -18.13 -4.06 -20.28
C ALA A 278 -19.46 -3.46 -20.78
N PRO A 279 -19.48 -2.28 -21.41
CA PRO A 279 -20.68 -1.78 -22.07
C PRO A 279 -21.03 -2.73 -23.23
N GLY A 280 -22.25 -3.30 -23.18
CA GLY A 280 -22.81 -4.13 -24.26
C GLY A 280 -23.12 -3.35 -25.53
#